data_AF-A0A257AUN6-F1
#
_entry.id   AF-A0A257AUN6-F1
#
_cell.length_a   1.000
_cell.length_b   1.000
_cell.length_c   1.000
_cell.angle_alpha   90.00
_cell.angle_beta   90.00
_cell.angle_gamma   90.00
#
_symmetry.space_group_name_H-M   'P 1'
#
loop_
_entity.id
_entity.type
_entity.pdbx_description
1 polymer ?
#
loop_
_entity_poly.entity_id
_entity_poly.type
_entity_poly.pdbx_seq_one_letter_code
_entity_poly.pdbx_strand_id
1 'polypeptide(L)'
;TVACQMADAKGTNTAVTVEAGDALFRATGKTIEFAGFLKAYAVEEDDENAEPSDRILPPMAEGDVLGCEKAEVLDRFTQPPNRYTEGSLIKELERLGIGRPST
;
A
#
# COMPACT_ATOMS: atom_id res chain seq x y z
N THR A 1 -7.14 -14.25 17.63
CA THR A 1 -7.67 -13.73 18.91
C THR A 1 -6.64 -12.95 19.72
N VAL A 2 -5.34 -13.24 19.64
CA VAL A 2 -4.32 -12.46 20.37
C VAL A 2 -4.15 -11.05 19.80
N ALA A 3 -4.15 -10.90 18.47
CA ALA A 3 -3.95 -9.60 17.81
C ALA A 3 -5.02 -8.54 18.15
N CYS A 4 -6.27 -8.93 18.39
CA CYS A 4 -7.35 -7.97 18.68
C CYS A 4 -7.27 -7.33 20.08
N GLN A 5 -6.36 -7.80 20.94
CA GLN A 5 -6.10 -7.23 22.27
C GLN A 5 -4.76 -6.46 22.33
N MET A 6 -4.05 -6.37 21.20
CA MET A 6 -2.77 -5.68 21.11
C MET A 6 -2.97 -4.21 20.75
N ALA A 7 -1.95 -3.39 21.06
CA ALA A 7 -1.95 -1.98 20.69
C ALA A 7 -1.91 -1.78 19.16
N ASP A 8 -2.43 -0.64 18.72
CA ASP A 8 -2.40 -0.24 17.31
C ASP A 8 -0.97 -0.11 16.79
N ALA A 9 -0.79 -0.44 15.51
CA ALA A 9 0.45 -0.15 14.81
C ALA A 9 0.63 1.36 14.63
N LYS A 10 1.85 1.86 14.78
CA LYS A 10 2.22 3.26 14.51
C LYS A 10 3.27 3.31 13.43
N GLY A 11 3.15 4.32 12.58
CA GLY A 11 4.08 4.54 11.48
C GLY A 11 3.87 5.88 10.83
N THR A 12 4.80 6.23 9.95
CA THR A 12 4.85 7.51 9.26
C THR A 12 4.69 7.27 7.76
N ASN A 13 3.85 8.08 7.12
CA ASN A 13 3.71 8.12 5.67
C ASN A 13 4.42 9.38 5.15
N THR A 14 5.38 9.18 4.26
CA THR A 14 6.18 10.24 3.66
C THR A 14 5.81 10.35 2.19
N ALA A 15 5.42 11.54 1.76
CA ALA A 15 5.17 11.84 0.36
C ALA A 15 6.12 12.96 -0.09
N VAL A 16 6.85 12.72 -1.17
CA VAL A 16 7.80 13.67 -1.75
C VAL A 16 7.36 13.99 -3.17
N THR A 17 7.39 15.27 -3.52
CA THR A 17 7.19 15.75 -4.89
C THR A 17 8.50 16.33 -5.37
N VAL A 18 8.96 15.91 -6.55
CA VAL A 18 10.23 16.33 -7.14
C VAL A 18 9.94 16.98 -8.49
N GLU A 19 10.43 18.19 -8.67
CA GLU A 19 10.39 18.90 -9.95
C GLU A 19 11.63 18.53 -10.77
N ALA A 20 11.43 18.12 -12.02
CA ALA A 20 12.51 17.82 -12.96
C ALA A 20 12.19 18.45 -14.32
N GLY A 21 12.68 19.67 -14.54
CA GLY A 21 12.31 20.47 -15.70
C GLY A 21 10.81 20.80 -15.67
N ASP A 22 10.09 20.44 -16.74
CA ASP A 22 8.64 20.66 -16.85
C ASP A 22 7.80 19.50 -16.27
N ALA A 23 8.44 18.48 -15.68
CA ALA A 23 7.78 17.29 -15.15
C ALA A 23 7.76 17.27 -13.62
N LEU A 24 6.67 16.71 -13.07
CA LEU A 24 6.50 16.45 -11.64
C LEU A 24 6.56 14.94 -11.37
N PHE A 25 7.45 14.54 -10.48
CA PHE A 25 7.56 13.17 -9.98
C PHE A 25 7.04 13.10 -8.55
N ARG A 26 6.36 12.00 -8.22
CA ARG A 26 5.86 11.75 -6.88
C ARG A 26 6.36 10.42 -6.37
N ALA A 27 6.90 10.43 -5.16
CA ALA A 27 7.29 9.23 -4.43
C ALA A 27 6.53 9.19 -3.10
N THR A 28 6.05 8.00 -2.74
CA THR A 28 5.40 7.73 -1.45
C THR A 28 6.12 6.60 -0.75
N GLY A 29 6.31 6.75 0.55
CA GLY A 29 6.93 5.75 1.40
C GLY A 29 6.21 5.62 2.73
N LYS A 30 6.27 4.43 3.31
CA LYS A 30 5.63 4.11 4.58
C LYS A 30 6.64 3.39 5.46
N THR A 31 6.74 3.84 6.71
CA THR A 31 7.62 3.24 7.71
C THR A 31 6.81 2.89 8.94
N ILE A 32 6.91 1.65 9.43
CA ILE A 32 6.27 1.20 10.65
C ILE A 32 7.25 1.40 11.83
N GLU A 33 6.97 2.36 12.70
CA GLU A 33 7.77 2.63 13.92
C GLU A 33 7.43 1.66 15.05
N PHE A 34 6.17 1.22 15.10
CA PHE A 34 5.68 0.27 16.08
C PHE A 34 4.70 -0.69 15.43
N ALA A 35 5.04 -1.98 15.38
CA ALA A 35 4.22 -2.97 14.69
C ALA A 35 2.87 -3.27 15.37
N GLY A 36 2.76 -3.07 16.70
CA GLY A 36 1.51 -3.36 17.42
C GLY A 36 0.95 -4.75 17.12
N PHE A 37 -0.34 -4.83 16.80
CA PHE A 37 -1.03 -6.06 16.43
C PHE A 37 -0.46 -6.75 15.16
N LEU A 38 0.18 -6.01 14.24
CA LEU A 38 0.76 -6.58 13.02
C LEU A 38 1.83 -7.63 13.32
N LYS A 39 2.46 -7.56 14.51
CA LYS A 39 3.43 -8.56 14.95
C LYS A 39 2.82 -9.94 15.21
N ALA A 40 1.55 -10.00 15.57
CA ALA A 40 0.84 -11.25 15.87
C ALA A 40 -0.06 -11.72 14.72
N TYR A 41 -0.40 -10.83 13.80
CA TYR A 41 -1.22 -11.15 12.63
C TYR A 41 -0.93 -10.13 11.52
N ALA A 42 -0.07 -10.51 10.58
CA ALA A 42 0.10 -9.77 9.34
C ALA A 42 -0.99 -10.24 8.38
N VAL A 43 -1.80 -9.31 7.88
CA VAL A 43 -2.74 -9.60 6.80
C VAL A 43 -1.91 -9.67 5.53
N GLU A 44 -1.86 -10.83 4.90
CA GLU A 44 -1.34 -10.95 3.55
C GLU A 44 -2.33 -10.24 2.62
N GLU A 45 -1.89 -9.16 1.98
CA GLU A 45 -2.67 -8.54 0.92
C GLU A 45 -2.58 -9.46 -0.31
N ASP A 46 -3.68 -10.16 -0.61
CA ASP A 46 -3.85 -10.99 -1.81
C ASP A 46 -3.90 -10.17 -3.12
N ASP A 47 -3.56 -8.88 -3.08
CA ASP A 47 -3.58 -8.00 -4.25
C ASP A 47 -2.18 -7.95 -4.87
N GLU A 48 -2.02 -8.57 -6.04
CA GLU A 48 -0.79 -8.51 -6.83
C GLU A 48 -0.41 -7.06 -7.24
N ASN A 49 -1.33 -6.10 -7.14
CA ASN A 49 -1.10 -4.67 -7.35
C ASN A 49 -0.88 -3.87 -6.05
N ALA A 50 -0.83 -4.51 -4.88
CA ALA A 50 -0.53 -3.81 -3.63
C ALA A 50 0.85 -3.15 -3.73
N GLU A 51 0.91 -1.83 -3.50
CA GLU A 51 2.19 -1.15 -3.39
C GLU A 51 2.96 -1.76 -2.20
N PRO A 52 4.25 -2.10 -2.37
CA PRO A 52 5.02 -2.71 -1.30
C PRO A 52 4.96 -1.81 -0.06
N SER A 53 4.40 -2.34 1.03
CA SER A 53 4.12 -1.62 2.27
C SER A 53 5.35 -1.05 2.96
N ASP A 54 6.54 -1.47 2.53
CA ASP A 54 7.83 -1.24 3.17
C ASP A 54 8.78 -0.38 2.31
N ARG A 55 8.23 0.47 1.44
CA ARG A 55 9.06 1.50 0.78
C ARG A 55 9.44 2.58 1.79
N ILE A 56 10.67 2.51 2.29
CA ILE A 56 11.26 3.56 3.11
C ILE A 56 11.93 4.59 2.19
N LEU A 57 11.48 5.85 2.29
CA LEU A 57 12.15 6.96 1.63
C LEU A 57 13.30 7.48 2.51
N PRO A 58 14.44 7.88 1.90
CA PRO A 58 15.51 8.53 2.64
C PRO A 58 15.03 9.88 3.23
N PRO A 59 15.68 10.39 4.28
CA PRO A 59 15.41 11.74 4.77
C PRO A 59 15.82 12.77 3.71
N MET A 60 14.96 13.75 3.47
CA MET A 60 15.15 14.81 2.46
C MET A 60 14.57 16.12 3.01
N ALA A 61 15.06 17.26 2.55
CA ALA A 61 14.57 18.59 2.86
C ALA A 61 14.09 19.34 1.60
N GLU A 62 13.25 20.35 1.80
CA GLU A 62 12.84 21.24 0.71
C GLU A 62 14.06 21.97 0.13
N GLY A 63 14.21 21.90 -1.19
CA GLY A 63 15.34 22.51 -1.90
C GLY A 63 16.58 21.63 -2.05
N ASP A 64 16.54 20.38 -1.58
CA ASP A 64 17.63 19.42 -1.83
C ASP A 64 17.81 19.18 -3.33
N VAL A 65 19.06 19.26 -3.79
CA VAL A 65 19.42 19.01 -5.18
C VAL A 65 19.58 17.51 -5.40
N LEU A 66 18.78 16.94 -6.29
CA LEU A 66 18.78 15.51 -6.60
C LEU A 66 19.41 15.26 -7.97
N GLY A 67 20.28 14.25 -8.03
CA GLY A 67 20.79 13.71 -9.28
C GLY A 67 19.84 12.67 -9.86
N CYS A 68 19.55 12.74 -11.16
CA CYS A 68 18.86 11.65 -11.86
C CYS A 68 19.89 10.64 -12.37
N GLU A 69 19.92 9.44 -11.77
CA GLU A 69 20.80 8.36 -12.22
C GLU A 69 20.26 7.65 -13.46
N LYS A 70 18.94 7.45 -13.52
CA LYS A 70 18.25 6.74 -14.61
C LYS A 70 16.84 7.29 -14.78
N ALA A 71 16.41 7.42 -16.02
CA ALA A 71 15.04 7.69 -16.41
C ALA A 71 14.56 6.60 -17.36
N GLU A 72 13.41 6.00 -17.05
CA GLU A 72 12.79 4.95 -17.85
C GLU A 72 11.35 5.34 -18.20
N VAL A 73 10.93 4.98 -19.41
CA VAL A 73 9.53 5.12 -19.83
C VAL A 73 8.80 3.84 -19.44
N LEU A 74 7.79 3.97 -18.59
CA LEU A 74 6.95 2.85 -18.16
C LEU A 74 5.63 2.87 -18.94
N ASP A 75 5.45 1.90 -19.82
CA ASP A 75 4.17 1.68 -20.48
C ASP A 75 3.21 0.96 -19.53
N ARG A 76 2.06 1.58 -19.27
CA ARG A 76 0.97 0.98 -18.50
C ARG A 76 -0.20 0.65 -19.41
N PHE A 77 -0.66 -0.59 -19.35
CA PHE A 77 -1.89 -1.04 -19.99
C PHE A 77 -2.99 -1.21 -18.95
N THR A 78 -4.23 -0.88 -19.32
CA THR A 78 -5.39 -1.14 -18.46
C THR A 78 -5.62 -2.64 -18.38
N GLN A 79 -5.76 -3.17 -17.18
CA GLN A 79 -6.16 -4.55 -16.96
C GLN A 79 -7.69 -4.63 -16.83
N PRO A 80 -8.33 -5.71 -17.30
CA PRO A 80 -9.74 -5.95 -17.02
C PRO A 80 -9.95 -6.16 -15.51
N PRO A 81 -11.17 -5.97 -15.00
CA PRO A 81 -11.46 -6.22 -13.59
C PRO A 81 -11.12 -7.67 -13.17
N ASN A 82 -10.52 -7.81 -11.99
CA ASN A 82 -10.18 -9.11 -11.43
C ASN A 82 -11.43 -9.97 -11.27
N ARG A 83 -11.31 -11.26 -11.57
CA ARG A 83 -12.36 -12.23 -11.27
C ARG A 83 -12.45 -12.45 -9.77
N TYR A 84 -13.60 -12.90 -9.30
CA TYR A 84 -13.77 -13.24 -7.90
C TYR A 84 -12.94 -14.48 -7.53
N THR A 85 -12.22 -14.37 -6.41
CA THR A 85 -11.74 -15.50 -5.61
C THR A 85 -12.83 -15.86 -4.61
N GLU A 86 -12.71 -16.99 -3.92
CA GLU A 86 -13.66 -17.35 -2.86
C GLU A 86 -13.73 -16.26 -1.78
N GLY A 87 -12.58 -15.75 -1.32
CA GLY A 87 -12.51 -14.67 -0.35
C GLY A 87 -13.14 -13.36 -0.82
N SER A 88 -12.87 -12.93 -2.07
CA SER A 88 -13.46 -11.69 -2.60
C SER A 88 -14.94 -11.83 -2.95
N LEU A 89 -15.41 -13.03 -3.32
CA LEU A 89 -16.83 -13.32 -3.51
C LEU A 89 -17.59 -13.28 -2.20
N ILE A 90 -17.08 -13.93 -1.15
CA ILE A 90 -17.70 -13.92 0.19
C ILE A 90 -17.82 -12.48 0.68
N LYS A 91 -16.72 -11.71 0.58
CA LYS A 91 -16.69 -10.29 0.94
C LYS A 91 -17.75 -9.48 0.19
N GLU A 92 -17.94 -9.76 -1.09
CA GLU A 92 -18.93 -9.07 -1.91
C GLU A 92 -20.37 -9.46 -1.59
N LEU A 93 -20.63 -10.75 -1.35
CA LEU A 93 -21.95 -11.26 -0.94
C LEU A 93 -22.36 -10.70 0.44
N GLU A 94 -21.43 -10.61 1.38
CA GLU A 94 -21.66 -9.97 2.68
C GLU A 94 -21.94 -8.47 2.53
N ARG A 95 -21.15 -7.76 1.71
CA ARG A 95 -21.33 -6.33 1.43
C ARG A 95 -22.70 -6.03 0.84
N LEU A 96 -23.20 -6.89 -0.05
CA LEU A 96 -24.53 -6.78 -0.66
C LEU A 96 -25.66 -7.26 0.27
N GLY A 97 -25.34 -7.80 1.44
CA GLY A 97 -26.32 -8.31 2.39
C GLY A 97 -27.01 -9.60 1.91
N ILE A 98 -26.41 -10.32 0.98
CA ILE A 98 -26.91 -11.59 0.44
C ILE A 98 -26.34 -12.76 1.26
N GLY A 99 -25.02 -12.76 1.48
CA GLY A 99 -24.33 -13.77 2.28
C GLY A 99 -24.68 -13.69 3.76
N ARG A 100 -24.68 -14.84 4.44
CA ARG A 100 -24.81 -14.92 5.91
C ARG A 100 -23.75 -15.90 6.41
N PRO A 101 -23.31 -15.84 7.68
CA PRO A 101 -22.33 -16.79 8.19
C PRO A 101 -22.72 -18.28 8.05
N SER A 102 -24.01 -18.57 7.84
CA SER A 102 -24.58 -19.90 7.62
C SER A 102 -24.73 -20.32 6.15
N THR A 103 -24.52 -19.42 5.18
CA THR A 103 -24.77 -19.62 3.73
C THR A 103 -23.80 -18.83 2.87
#